data_AF-A0A0N1GB96-F1
#
_entry.id   AF-A0A0N1GB96-F1
#
_cell.length_a   1.000
_cell.length_b   1.000
_cell.length_c   1.000
_cell.angle_alpha   90.00
_cell.angle_beta   90.00
_cell.angle_gamma   90.00
#
_symmetry.space_group_name_H-M   'P 1'
#
loop_
_entity.id
_entity.type
_entity.pdbx_description
1 polymer ?
#
loop_
_entity_poly.entity_id
_entity_poly.type
_entity_poly.pdbx_seq_one_letter_code
_entity_poly.pdbx_strand_id
1 'polypeptide(L)'
;MWGLLRYCRGTARCAPLHAALDRALSGDADGDIGFLDHDEVYDGCTDPPRPPAPAAVDEITRALLEADIDQVLADLPDDPAAAASAVGFQGIRGDVRVCLVEHFLVLWVFFRDAQLQGQCVIVWIN
;
A
#
# COMPACT_ATOMS: atom_id res chain seq x y z
N MET A 1 5.26 -3.82 1.59
CA MET A 1 4.58 -2.53 1.43
C MET A 1 4.87 -1.50 2.53
N TRP A 2 4.77 -1.84 3.82
CA TRP A 2 5.12 -0.91 4.92
C TRP A 2 6.52 -0.28 4.83
N GLY A 3 7.51 -1.03 4.29
CA GLY A 3 8.84 -0.48 4.06
C GLY A 3 8.90 0.60 2.99
N LEU A 4 8.11 0.48 1.91
CA LEU A 4 7.99 1.52 0.89
C LEU A 4 7.30 2.76 1.45
N LEU A 5 6.21 2.58 2.21
CA LEU A 5 5.51 3.68 2.87
C LEU A 5 6.46 4.45 3.80
N ARG A 6 7.23 3.72 4.63
CA ARG A 6 8.23 4.31 5.52
C ARG A 6 9.30 5.09 4.75
N TYR A 7 9.81 4.51 3.68
CA TYR A 7 10.84 5.14 2.84
C TYR A 7 10.31 6.43 2.17
N CYS A 8 9.06 6.41 1.68
CA CYS A 8 8.41 7.58 1.08
C CYS A 8 8.15 8.71 2.09
N ARG A 9 7.93 8.40 3.38
CA ARG A 9 7.65 9.39 4.43
C ARG A 9 8.79 10.42 4.61
N GLY A 10 10.03 10.03 4.29
CA GLY A 10 11.21 10.90 4.38
C GLY A 10 11.42 11.84 3.19
N THR A 11 10.62 11.73 2.14
CA THR A 11 10.92 12.33 0.83
C THR A 11 9.74 13.12 0.28
N ALA A 12 9.84 14.46 0.24
CA ALA A 12 8.77 15.33 -0.26
C ALA A 12 8.34 15.02 -1.71
N ARG A 13 9.26 14.51 -2.52
CA ARG A 13 9.04 14.05 -3.90
C ARG A 13 8.02 12.91 -3.99
N CYS A 14 7.86 12.16 -2.91
CA CYS A 14 7.00 11.00 -2.82
C CYS A 14 5.63 11.32 -2.21
N ALA A 15 5.25 12.58 -2.00
CA ALA A 15 4.03 12.92 -1.26
C ALA A 15 2.74 12.30 -1.84
N PRO A 16 2.48 12.34 -3.17
CA PRO A 16 1.31 11.68 -3.76
C PRO A 16 1.32 10.16 -3.58
N LEU A 17 2.48 9.53 -3.81
CA LEU A 17 2.67 8.10 -3.63
C LEU A 17 2.53 7.70 -2.15
N HIS A 18 3.08 8.47 -1.23
CA HIS A 18 2.96 8.23 0.21
C HIS A 18 1.49 8.25 0.64
N ALA A 19 0.72 9.25 0.21
CA ALA A 19 -0.71 9.31 0.52
C ALA A 19 -1.48 8.12 -0.06
N ALA A 20 -1.21 7.73 -1.30
CA ALA A 20 -1.83 6.57 -1.93
C ALA A 20 -1.48 5.26 -1.21
N LEU A 21 -0.21 5.06 -0.85
CA LEU A 21 0.25 3.90 -0.11
C LEU A 21 -0.33 3.83 1.30
N ASP A 22 -0.40 4.96 2.00
CA ASP A 22 -0.96 5.03 3.35
C ASP A 22 -2.43 4.64 3.34
N ARG A 23 -3.19 5.19 2.39
CA ARG A 23 -4.61 4.90 2.21
C ARG A 23 -4.87 3.48 1.71
N ALA A 24 -4.03 2.96 0.81
CA ALA A 24 -4.12 1.58 0.35
C ALA A 24 -3.86 0.54 1.46
N LEU A 25 -3.05 0.88 2.46
CA LEU A 25 -2.67 0.00 3.56
C LEU A 25 -3.47 0.20 4.85
N SER A 26 -4.10 1.37 5.02
CA SER A 26 -4.85 1.73 6.22
C SER A 26 -6.35 1.85 5.99
N GLY A 27 -6.78 1.92 4.72
CA GLY A 27 -8.18 2.10 4.35
C GLY A 27 -8.76 3.45 4.75
N ASP A 28 -10.09 3.58 4.63
CA ASP A 28 -10.85 4.73 5.08
C ASP A 28 -11.57 4.41 6.40
N ALA A 29 -11.39 5.27 7.41
CA ALA A 29 -11.97 5.05 8.75
C ALA A 29 -13.51 5.05 8.74
N ASP A 30 -14.12 5.81 7.83
CA ASP A 30 -15.58 5.96 7.72
C ASP A 30 -16.17 5.13 6.57
N GLY A 31 -15.46 4.09 6.10
CA GLY A 31 -15.93 3.21 5.04
C GLY A 31 -17.19 2.43 5.45
N ASP A 32 -18.16 2.31 4.54
CA ASP A 32 -19.35 1.50 4.76
C ASP A 32 -18.97 0.01 4.74
N ILE A 33 -19.14 -0.67 5.87
CA ILE A 33 -18.88 -2.10 6.04
C ILE A 33 -20.16 -2.93 6.21
N GLY A 34 -21.34 -2.35 6.02
CA GLY A 34 -22.61 -3.05 6.23
C GLY A 34 -22.78 -4.31 5.38
N PHE A 35 -22.08 -4.39 4.25
CA PHE A 35 -22.06 -5.57 3.39
C PHE A 35 -21.22 -6.75 3.96
N LEU A 36 -20.46 -6.52 5.04
CA LEU A 36 -19.68 -7.52 5.76
C LEU A 36 -20.38 -8.04 7.02
N ASP A 37 -21.62 -7.59 7.29
CA ASP A 37 -22.43 -8.00 8.46
C ASP A 37 -22.92 -9.45 8.32
N HIS A 38 -21.97 -10.37 8.46
CA HIS A 38 -22.18 -11.81 8.45
C HIS A 38 -21.08 -12.48 9.28
N ASP A 39 -21.46 -13.27 10.29
CA ASP A 39 -20.54 -13.85 11.29
C ASP A 39 -19.39 -14.68 10.69
N GLU A 40 -19.58 -15.26 9.50
CA GLU A 40 -18.52 -16.00 8.78
C GLU A 40 -17.49 -15.11 8.06
N VAL A 41 -17.76 -13.81 7.94
CA VAL A 41 -16.93 -12.83 7.23
C VAL A 41 -16.30 -11.85 8.22
N TYR A 42 -17.10 -11.32 9.14
CA TYR A 42 -16.65 -10.42 10.20
C TYR A 42 -17.52 -10.63 11.44
N ASP A 43 -16.91 -11.15 12.51
CA ASP A 43 -17.57 -11.50 13.77
C ASP A 43 -17.73 -10.31 14.74
N GLY A 44 -17.26 -9.12 14.34
CA GLY A 44 -17.31 -7.90 15.16
C GLY A 44 -16.37 -7.88 16.36
N CYS A 45 -15.49 -8.87 16.52
CA CYS A 45 -14.63 -9.00 17.71
C CYS A 45 -13.26 -8.31 17.58
N THR A 46 -12.87 -7.88 16.38
CA THR A 46 -11.63 -7.14 16.10
C THR A 46 -11.91 -5.70 15.66
N ASP A 47 -10.87 -4.91 15.41
CA ASP A 47 -11.06 -3.63 14.73
C ASP A 47 -11.77 -3.83 13.39
N PRO A 48 -12.71 -2.93 13.03
CA PRO A 48 -13.47 -3.07 11.80
C PRO A 48 -12.55 -2.92 10.59
N PRO A 49 -12.78 -3.70 9.53
CA PRO A 49 -12.10 -3.48 8.26
C PRO A 49 -12.41 -2.08 7.73
N ARG A 50 -11.48 -1.54 6.94
CA ARG A 50 -11.55 -0.17 6.42
C ARG A 50 -11.53 -0.20 4.90
N PRO A 51 -12.68 -0.34 4.23
CA PRO A 51 -12.72 -0.30 2.78
C PRO A 51 -12.44 1.14 2.31
N PRO A 52 -11.47 1.36 1.40
CA PRO A 52 -11.38 2.64 0.72
C PRO A 52 -12.64 2.91 -0.10
N ALA A 53 -13.10 4.16 -0.11
CA ALA A 53 -14.23 4.57 -0.94
C ALA A 53 -13.95 4.29 -2.43
N PRO A 54 -14.96 4.08 -3.29
CA PRO A 54 -14.75 3.84 -4.72
C PRO A 54 -13.89 4.91 -5.40
N ALA A 55 -14.12 6.20 -5.08
CA ALA A 55 -13.29 7.29 -5.57
C ALA A 55 -11.83 7.20 -5.08
N ALA A 56 -11.60 6.68 -3.88
CA ALA A 56 -10.26 6.46 -3.35
C ALA A 56 -9.52 5.33 -4.08
N VAL A 57 -10.22 4.28 -4.54
CA VAL A 57 -9.64 3.22 -5.39
C VAL A 57 -9.13 3.82 -6.71
N ASP A 58 -9.88 4.75 -7.31
CA ASP A 58 -9.45 5.47 -8.52
C ASP A 58 -8.23 6.35 -8.26
N GLU A 59 -8.22 7.08 -7.13
CA GLU A 59 -7.10 7.92 -6.72
C GLU A 59 -5.82 7.12 -6.45
N ILE A 60 -5.94 6.00 -5.74
CA ILE A 60 -4.83 5.10 -5.45
C ILE A 60 -4.29 4.52 -6.76
N THR A 61 -5.15 3.98 -7.63
CA THR A 61 -4.74 3.40 -8.90
C THR A 61 -3.99 4.40 -9.77
N ARG A 62 -4.49 5.64 -9.85
CA ARG A 62 -3.85 6.72 -10.60
C ARG A 62 -2.49 7.10 -10.03
N ALA A 63 -2.40 7.28 -8.71
CA ALA A 63 -1.14 7.63 -8.06
C ALA A 63 -0.07 6.53 -8.20
N LEU A 64 -0.49 5.25 -8.17
CA LEU A 64 0.41 4.13 -8.43
C LEU A 64 0.84 4.06 -9.91
N LEU A 65 -0.06 4.39 -10.86
CA LEU A 65 0.29 4.45 -12.28
C LEU A 65 1.29 5.57 -12.61
N GLU A 66 1.10 6.75 -12.00
CA GLU A 66 1.94 7.92 -12.23
C GLU A 66 3.29 7.86 -11.51
N ALA A 67 3.42 6.97 -10.52
CA ALA A 67 4.65 6.81 -9.76
C ALA A 67 5.72 6.09 -10.57
N ASP A 68 6.83 6.80 -10.82
CA ASP A 68 8.08 6.18 -11.28
C ASP A 68 8.80 5.54 -10.07
N ILE A 69 8.58 4.24 -9.87
CA ILE A 69 9.11 3.52 -8.72
C ILE A 69 10.64 3.46 -8.72
N ASP A 70 11.28 3.41 -9.89
CA ASP A 70 12.74 3.40 -10.00
C ASP A 70 13.30 4.75 -9.56
N GLN A 71 12.68 5.85 -9.98
CA GLN A 71 13.04 7.19 -9.55
C GLN A 71 12.77 7.42 -8.06
N VAL A 72 11.68 6.86 -7.51
CA VAL A 72 11.40 6.91 -6.06
C VAL A 72 12.52 6.22 -5.29
N LEU A 73 12.97 5.05 -5.75
CA LEU A 73 14.01 4.27 -5.11
C LEU A 73 15.43 4.69 -5.52
N ALA A 74 15.61 5.77 -6.29
CA ALA A 74 16.92 6.17 -6.81
C ALA A 74 17.96 6.42 -5.70
N ASP A 75 17.52 6.96 -4.57
CA ASP A 75 18.38 7.28 -3.42
C ASP A 75 18.46 6.13 -2.38
N LEU A 76 17.90 4.95 -2.70
CA LEU A 76 18.02 3.78 -1.84
C LEU A 76 19.49 3.32 -1.85
N PRO A 77 20.13 3.13 -0.68
CA PRO A 77 21.52 2.68 -0.62
C PRO A 77 21.77 1.37 -1.36
N ASP A 78 22.93 1.23 -1.99
CA ASP A 78 23.36 -0.03 -2.62
C ASP A 78 23.79 -1.10 -1.60
N ASP A 79 24.21 -0.67 -0.40
CA ASP A 79 24.53 -1.60 0.69
C ASP A 79 23.25 -2.25 1.23
N PRO A 80 23.14 -3.60 1.25
CA PRO A 80 21.91 -4.28 1.66
C PRO A 80 21.46 -3.99 3.08
N ALA A 81 22.40 -3.80 4.03
CA ALA A 81 22.07 -3.53 5.42
C ALA A 81 21.55 -2.09 5.59
N ALA A 82 22.19 -1.13 4.93
CA ALA A 82 21.73 0.26 4.88
C ALA A 82 20.37 0.39 4.18
N ALA A 83 20.16 -0.31 3.06
CA ALA A 83 18.89 -0.37 2.35
C ALA A 83 17.78 -0.93 3.24
N ALA A 84 18.02 -2.06 3.90
CA ALA A 84 17.08 -2.69 4.83
C ALA A 84 16.71 -1.72 5.96
N SER A 85 17.70 -1.06 6.57
CA SER A 85 17.48 -0.08 7.63
C SER A 85 16.66 1.13 7.13
N ALA A 86 16.95 1.64 5.93
CA ALA A 86 16.24 2.78 5.33
C ALA A 86 14.73 2.51 5.18
N VAL A 87 14.37 1.25 4.90
CA VAL A 87 12.97 0.82 4.73
C VAL A 87 12.41 0.21 6.02
N GLY A 88 13.16 0.23 7.13
CA GLY A 88 12.73 -0.22 8.45
C GLY A 88 12.75 -1.74 8.69
N PHE A 89 13.42 -2.50 7.82
CA PHE A 89 13.66 -3.92 8.04
C PHE A 89 14.85 -4.12 8.98
N GLN A 90 14.73 -5.07 9.92
CA GLN A 90 15.81 -5.47 10.83
C GLN A 90 16.80 -6.46 10.16
N GLY A 91 16.65 -6.66 8.85
CA GLY A 91 17.39 -7.59 8.01
C GLY A 91 16.52 -8.08 6.86
N ILE A 92 17.12 -8.27 5.70
CA ILE A 92 16.48 -8.91 4.56
C ILE A 92 17.40 -10.02 4.04
N ARG A 93 16.80 -11.10 3.49
CA ARG A 93 17.52 -12.01 2.61
C ARG A 93 17.15 -11.64 1.18
N GLY A 94 18.14 -11.23 0.39
CA GLY A 94 17.96 -10.81 -1.00
C GLY A 94 18.03 -9.30 -1.18
N ASP A 95 17.60 -8.85 -2.35
CA ASP A 95 17.68 -7.46 -2.77
C ASP A 95 16.44 -6.68 -2.33
N VAL A 96 16.65 -5.63 -1.52
CA VAL A 96 15.58 -4.76 -1.01
C VAL A 96 14.87 -4.04 -2.15
N ARG A 97 15.60 -3.52 -3.14
CA ARG A 97 15.02 -2.79 -4.27
C ARG A 97 14.09 -3.70 -5.06
N VAL A 98 14.57 -4.89 -5.43
CA VAL A 98 13.75 -5.88 -6.15
C VAL A 98 12.49 -6.21 -5.36
N CYS A 99 12.61 -6.49 -4.07
CA CYS A 99 11.47 -6.77 -3.21
C CYS A 99 10.45 -5.62 -3.19
N LEU A 100 10.90 -4.36 -3.08
CA LEU A 100 9.99 -3.21 -3.07
C LEU A 100 9.29 -3.01 -4.42
N VAL A 101 10.01 -3.14 -5.53
CA VAL A 101 9.45 -3.02 -6.89
C VAL A 101 8.40 -4.10 -7.13
N GLU A 102 8.69 -5.36 -6.78
CA GLU A 102 7.74 -6.46 -6.94
C GLU A 102 6.46 -6.23 -6.14
N HIS A 103 6.57 -5.85 -4.87
CA HIS A 103 5.39 -5.59 -4.04
C HIS A 103 4.60 -4.37 -4.52
N PHE A 104 5.29 -3.34 -5.02
CA PHE A 104 4.64 -2.18 -5.63
C PHE A 104 3.83 -2.57 -6.87
N LEU A 105 4.41 -3.39 -7.76
CA LEU A 105 3.71 -3.86 -8.95
C LEU A 105 2.52 -4.75 -8.61
N VAL A 106 2.65 -5.65 -7.64
CA VAL A 106 1.53 -6.47 -7.15
C VAL A 106 0.39 -5.60 -6.63
N LEU A 107 0.71 -4.56 -5.84
CA LEU A 107 -0.29 -3.64 -5.33
C LEU A 107 -0.98 -2.86 -6.46
N TRP A 108 -0.22 -2.38 -7.44
CA TRP A 108 -0.76 -1.69 -8.60
C TRP A 108 -1.70 -2.58 -9.42
N VAL A 109 -1.30 -3.82 -9.71
CA VAL A 109 -2.15 -4.79 -10.41
C VAL A 109 -3.44 -5.04 -9.63
N PHE A 110 -3.34 -5.25 -8.32
CA PHE A 110 -4.51 -5.48 -7.47
C PHE A 110 -5.53 -4.33 -7.54
N PHE A 111 -5.08 -3.08 -7.36
CA PHE A 111 -5.97 -1.91 -7.41
C PHE A 111 -6.53 -1.66 -8.81
N ARG A 112 -5.72 -1.88 -9.84
CA ARG A 112 -6.16 -1.77 -11.24
C ARG A 112 -7.23 -2.80 -11.58
N ASP A 113 -7.05 -4.05 -11.18
CA ASP A 113 -8.03 -5.10 -11.44
C ASP A 113 -9.33 -4.83 -10.68
N ALA A 114 -9.23 -4.39 -9.41
CA ALA A 114 -10.39 -3.99 -8.64
C ALA A 114 -11.16 -2.84 -9.30
N GLN A 115 -10.46 -1.82 -9.80
CA GLN A 115 -11.03 -0.69 -10.54
C GLN A 115 -11.73 -1.16 -11.82
N LEU A 116 -11.08 -1.99 -12.64
CA LEU A 116 -11.62 -2.46 -13.91
C LEU A 116 -12.85 -3.35 -13.75
N GLN A 117 -12.91 -4.12 -12.66
CA GLN A 117 -14.01 -5.05 -12.37
C GLN A 117 -15.11 -4.43 -11.49
N GLY A 118 -14.94 -3.17 -11.05
CA GLY A 118 -15.87 -2.53 -10.10
C GLY A 118 -15.95 -3.25 -8.76
N GLN A 119 -14.85 -3.87 -8.31
CA GLN A 119 -14.80 -4.60 -7.04
C GLN A 119 -14.56 -3.66 -5.86
N CYS A 120 -15.15 -4.02 -4.72
CA CYS A 120 -14.82 -3.39 -3.45
C CYS A 120 -13.48 -3.92 -2.93
N VAL A 121 -12.63 -3.01 -2.46
CA VAL A 121 -11.38 -3.35 -1.77
C VAL A 121 -11.63 -3.25 -0.26
N ILE A 122 -11.10 -4.20 0.50
CA ILE A 122 -11.23 -4.24 1.95
C ILE A 122 -9.82 -4.29 2.55
N VAL A 123 -9.54 -3.40 3.50
CA VAL A 123 -8.32 -3.44 4.29
C VAL A 123 -8.64 -3.99 5.67
N TRP A 124 -8.07 -5.15 6.00
CA TRP A 124 -8.16 -5.72 7.34
C TRP A 124 -7.13 -5.05 8.25
N ILE A 125 -7.60 -4.47 9.34
CA ILE A 125 -6.77 -3.77 10.33
C ILE A 125 -6.41 -4.77 11.44
N ASN A 126 -5.12 -4.85 11.77
CA ASN A 126 -4.55 -5.69 12.83
C ASN A 126 -3.88 -4.81 13.89
#